data_AF-A0A0C3D2P9-F1
#
_entry.id   AF-A0A0C3D2P9-F1
#
_cell.length_a   1.000
_cell.length_b   1.000
_cell.length_c   1.000
_cell.angle_alpha   90.00
_cell.angle_beta   90.00
_cell.angle_gamma   90.00
#
_symmetry.space_group_name_H-M   'P 1'
#
loop_
_entity.id
_entity.type
_entity.pdbx_description
1 polymer ?
#
loop_
_entity_poly.entity_id
_entity_poly.type
_entity_poly.pdbx_seq_one_letter_code
_entity_poly.pdbx_strand_id
1 'polypeptide(L)'
;QQRHIWLIDCQVVAIGTEMCMDLSDWIKRRLWHGVQEQGKLAQDQIEECGIDMKELESQWANGLFGSRSNEIDAPARLKKELDTVLALQADVDLTEKAIQTAKGVIEKESASDDTLSVLTSLERTHSRLIAKVEVLYVSLNVQMKFPELDSISLDFVRTLLLACDLKINICKRAIGSFFEWGKLDQAVGGAQKALGIFSTSFE
;
A
#
# COMPACT_ATOMS: atom_id res chain seq x y z
N GLN A 1 -32.52 22.61 41.11
CA GLN A 1 -31.24 21.88 40.96
C GLN A 1 -31.30 20.39 41.31
N GLN A 2 -31.66 19.98 42.54
CA GLN A 2 -31.41 18.61 43.03
C GLN A 2 -32.09 17.48 42.22
N ARG A 3 -33.34 17.66 41.77
CA ARG A 3 -34.06 16.65 40.95
C ARG A 3 -33.42 16.42 39.58
N HIS A 4 -32.84 17.46 38.99
CA HIS A 4 -32.17 17.36 37.69
C HIS A 4 -30.85 16.57 37.80
N ILE A 5 -30.10 16.79 38.88
CA ILE A 5 -28.87 16.04 39.18
C ILE A 5 -29.20 14.55 39.38
N TRP A 6 -30.26 14.25 40.13
CA TRP A 6 -30.71 12.87 40.36
C TRP A 6 -31.13 12.17 39.06
N LEU A 7 -31.88 12.85 38.18
CA LEU A 7 -32.28 12.28 36.89
C LEU A 7 -31.07 12.00 35.98
N ILE A 8 -30.07 12.89 35.96
CA ILE A 8 -28.84 12.66 35.21
C ILE A 8 -28.08 11.46 35.78
N ASP A 9 -27.98 11.34 37.11
CA ASP A 9 -27.29 10.23 37.76
C ASP A 9 -27.96 8.88 37.43
N CYS A 10 -29.29 8.82 37.50
CA CYS A 10 -30.05 7.64 37.09
C CYS A 10 -29.85 7.31 35.59
N GLN A 11 -29.80 8.31 34.72
CA GLN A 11 -29.58 8.12 33.29
C GLN A 11 -28.16 7.61 33.01
N VAL A 12 -27.14 8.14 33.68
CA VAL A 12 -25.75 7.70 33.55
C VAL A 12 -25.61 6.25 34.01
N VAL A 13 -26.26 5.87 35.12
CA VAL A 13 -26.29 4.48 35.58
C VAL A 13 -26.95 3.56 34.56
N ALA A 14 -28.09 3.95 33.99
CA ALA A 14 -28.78 3.16 32.97
C ALA A 14 -27.96 2.99 31.68
N ILE A 15 -27.28 4.05 31.23
CA ILE A 15 -26.36 3.99 30.08
C ILE A 15 -25.17 3.08 30.40
N GLY A 16 -24.61 3.18 31.61
CA GLY A 16 -23.48 2.38 32.04
C GLY A 16 -23.79 0.87 32.11
N THR A 17 -24.99 0.51 32.58
CA THR A 17 -25.41 -0.90 32.60
C THR A 17 -25.65 -1.44 31.21
N GLU A 18 -26.27 -0.67 30.32
CA GLU A 18 -26.47 -1.03 28.91
C GLU A 18 -25.13 -1.23 28.18
N MET A 19 -24.19 -0.30 28.31
CA MET A 19 -22.85 -0.42 27.70
C MET A 19 -22.09 -1.65 28.20
N CYS A 20 -22.20 -1.99 29.48
CA CYS A 20 -21.58 -3.20 30.04
C CYS A 20 -22.20 -4.49 29.49
N MET A 21 -23.53 -4.52 29.31
CA MET A 21 -24.23 -5.66 28.73
C MET A 21 -23.87 -5.82 27.24
N ASP A 22 -23.90 -4.73 26.48
CA ASP A 22 -23.54 -4.73 25.06
C ASP A 22 -22.10 -5.16 24.83
N LEU A 23 -21.16 -4.69 25.66
CA LEU A 23 -19.76 -5.11 25.60
C LEU A 23 -19.63 -6.60 25.90
N SER A 24 -20.33 -7.10 26.92
CA SER A 24 -20.31 -8.51 27.27
C SER A 24 -20.82 -9.39 26.13
N ASP A 25 -21.91 -8.97 25.47
CA ASP A 25 -22.49 -9.71 24.35
C ASP A 25 -21.67 -9.57 23.07
N TRP A 26 -20.98 -8.44 22.86
CA TRP A 26 -20.01 -8.28 21.80
C TRP A 26 -18.80 -9.20 21.99
N ILE A 27 -18.25 -9.28 23.21
CA ILE A 27 -17.12 -10.18 23.54
C ILE A 27 -17.54 -11.63 23.30
N LYS A 28 -18.73 -12.03 23.77
CA LYS A 28 -19.25 -13.38 23.53
C LYS A 28 -19.37 -13.67 22.04
N ARG A 29 -20.00 -12.79 21.25
CA ARG A 29 -20.15 -12.98 19.81
C ARG A 29 -18.81 -13.07 19.10
N ARG A 30 -17.84 -12.21 19.46
CA ARG A 30 -16.49 -12.25 18.89
C ARG A 30 -15.74 -13.54 19.22
N LEU A 31 -15.90 -14.06 20.44
CA LEU A 31 -15.30 -15.32 20.84
C LEU A 31 -15.91 -16.51 20.07
N TRP A 32 -17.25 -16.57 20.01
CA TRP A 32 -17.96 -17.67 19.34
C TRP A 32 -17.77 -17.64 17.82
N HIS A 33 -18.11 -16.54 17.15
CA HIS A 33 -18.06 -16.46 15.69
C HIS A 33 -16.68 -16.08 15.15
N GLY A 34 -15.98 -15.19 15.84
CA GLY A 34 -14.69 -14.67 15.34
C GLY A 34 -13.52 -15.61 15.62
N VAL A 35 -13.51 -16.29 16.77
CA VAL A 35 -12.37 -17.12 17.19
C VAL A 35 -12.67 -18.60 17.05
N GLN A 36 -13.78 -19.09 17.63
CA GLN A 36 -14.05 -20.53 17.63
C GLN A 36 -14.50 -21.05 16.28
N GLU A 37 -15.43 -20.36 15.62
CA GLU A 37 -15.93 -20.78 14.30
C GLU A 37 -14.82 -20.66 13.23
N GLN A 38 -14.09 -19.54 13.20
CA GLN A 38 -12.92 -19.39 12.32
C GLN A 38 -11.80 -20.39 12.64
N GLY A 39 -11.56 -20.67 13.93
CA GLY A 39 -10.58 -21.66 14.36
C GLY A 39 -10.95 -23.07 13.88
N LYS A 40 -12.24 -23.43 13.93
CA LYS A 40 -12.74 -24.69 13.36
C LYS A 40 -12.57 -24.74 11.85
N LEU A 41 -12.96 -23.69 11.13
CA LEU A 41 -12.77 -23.62 9.67
C LEU A 41 -11.28 -23.76 9.29
N ALA A 42 -10.39 -23.10 10.01
CA ALA A 42 -8.95 -23.21 9.78
C ALA A 42 -8.42 -24.62 10.10
N GLN A 43 -8.93 -25.25 11.16
CA GLN A 43 -8.59 -26.63 11.52
C GLN A 43 -9.07 -27.61 10.45
N ASP A 44 -10.31 -27.48 9.98
CA ASP A 44 -10.89 -28.31 8.91
C ASP A 44 -10.07 -28.16 7.61
N GLN A 45 -9.61 -26.94 7.29
CA GLN A 45 -8.73 -26.69 6.14
C GLN A 45 -7.36 -27.35 6.29
N ILE A 46 -6.77 -27.34 7.49
CA ILE A 46 -5.49 -28.02 7.76
C ILE A 46 -5.66 -29.53 7.62
N GLU A 47 -6.77 -30.09 8.13
CA GLU A 47 -7.08 -31.51 8.02
C GLU A 47 -7.36 -31.93 6.57
N GLU A 48 -8.05 -31.10 5.79
CA GLU A 48 -8.26 -31.32 4.34
C GLU A 48 -6.95 -31.34 3.56
N CYS A 49 -5.98 -30.50 3.93
CA CYS A 49 -4.67 -30.47 3.28
C CYS A 49 -3.84 -31.74 3.54
N GLY A 50 -4.15 -32.52 4.58
CA GLY A 50 -3.47 -33.79 4.88
C GLY A 50 -1.99 -33.66 5.27
N ILE A 51 -1.52 -32.45 5.55
CA ILE A 51 -0.14 -32.15 5.97
C ILE A 51 -0.11 -32.10 7.50
N ASP A 52 0.88 -32.75 8.11
CA ASP A 52 1.05 -32.73 9.56
C ASP A 52 1.30 -31.30 10.08
N MET A 53 0.65 -30.94 11.19
CA MET A 53 0.74 -29.59 11.77
C MET A 53 2.20 -29.18 12.04
N LYS A 54 3.06 -30.13 12.42
CA LYS A 54 4.47 -29.84 12.70
C LYS A 54 5.27 -29.51 11.44
N GLU A 55 4.88 -30.07 10.30
CA GLU A 55 5.49 -29.75 9.01
C GLU A 55 5.04 -28.36 8.56
N LEU A 56 3.77 -27.99 8.75
CA LEU A 56 3.29 -26.62 8.50
C LEU A 56 3.98 -25.60 9.41
N GLU A 57 4.17 -25.91 10.69
CA GLU A 57 4.91 -25.05 11.62
C GLU A 57 6.39 -24.94 11.22
N SER A 58 7.01 -26.02 10.75
CA SER A 58 8.39 -25.99 10.22
C SER A 58 8.48 -25.16 8.95
N GLN A 59 7.56 -25.33 8.00
CA GLN A 59 7.49 -24.54 6.77
C GLN A 59 7.20 -23.07 7.06
N TRP A 60 6.31 -22.77 8.00
CA TRP A 60 6.05 -21.42 8.44
C TRP A 60 7.27 -20.81 9.12
N ALA A 61 7.98 -21.54 9.97
CA ALA A 61 9.21 -21.08 10.58
C ALA A 61 10.28 -20.80 9.52
N ASN A 62 10.47 -21.72 8.56
CA ASN A 62 11.42 -21.56 7.46
C ASN A 62 11.07 -20.36 6.56
N GLY A 63 9.78 -20.17 6.25
CA GLY A 63 9.28 -19.00 5.52
C GLY A 63 9.44 -17.70 6.30
N LEU A 64 9.20 -17.72 7.62
CA LEU A 64 9.39 -16.57 8.50
C LEU A 64 10.88 -16.21 8.61
N PHE A 65 11.79 -17.18 8.65
CA PHE A 65 13.23 -16.91 8.63
C PHE A 65 13.72 -16.40 7.26
N GLY A 66 13.11 -16.84 6.16
CA GLY A 66 13.39 -16.32 4.80
C GLY A 66 12.91 -14.88 4.59
N SER A 67 11.73 -14.52 5.10
CA SER A 67 11.11 -13.21 4.92
C SER A 67 11.52 -12.16 5.98
N ARG A 68 11.83 -12.56 7.21
CA ARG A 68 11.88 -11.61 8.34
C ARG A 68 13.22 -10.90 8.55
N SER A 69 14.32 -11.32 7.90
CA SER A 69 15.61 -10.65 8.09
C SER A 69 15.89 -9.48 7.13
N ASN A 70 15.18 -9.35 5.99
CA ASN A 70 15.55 -8.36 4.95
C ASN A 70 14.41 -7.52 4.36
N GLU A 71 13.13 -7.75 4.69
CA GLU A 71 12.04 -7.39 3.76
C GLU A 71 11.23 -6.12 4.07
N ILE A 72 11.41 -5.46 5.22
CA ILE A 72 10.61 -4.26 5.52
C ILE A 72 11.14 -3.03 4.76
N ASP A 73 12.44 -2.96 4.48
CA ASP A 73 13.09 -1.74 3.97
C ASP A 73 13.84 -1.94 2.63
N ALA A 74 14.22 -3.16 2.26
CA ALA A 74 14.92 -3.43 1.02
C ALA A 74 14.09 -3.14 -0.26
N PRO A 75 12.79 -3.51 -0.34
CA PRO A 75 11.98 -3.24 -1.52
C PRO A 75 11.66 -1.74 -1.66
N ALA A 76 11.36 -1.08 -0.55
CA ALA A 76 11.04 0.35 -0.52
C ALA A 76 12.23 1.23 -0.90
N ARG A 77 13.44 0.88 -0.43
CA ARG A 77 14.67 1.57 -0.82
C ARG A 77 15.02 1.34 -2.27
N LEU A 78 14.95 0.10 -2.77
CA LEU A 78 15.20 -0.17 -4.19
C LEU A 78 14.20 0.57 -5.08
N LYS A 79 12.92 0.57 -4.69
CA LYS A 79 11.88 1.34 -5.39
C LYS A 79 12.22 2.82 -5.45
N LYS A 80 12.58 3.44 -4.32
CA LYS A 80 12.95 4.87 -4.29
C LYS A 80 14.13 5.18 -5.20
N GLU A 81 15.15 4.33 -5.21
CA GLU A 81 16.32 4.49 -6.08
C GLU A 81 16.00 4.21 -7.56
N LEU A 82 15.03 3.33 -7.86
CA LEU A 82 14.57 3.09 -9.22
C LEU A 82 13.71 4.26 -9.74
N ASP A 83 12.83 4.80 -8.88
CA ASP A 83 12.00 5.96 -9.20
C ASP A 83 12.86 7.20 -9.49
N THR A 84 13.96 7.40 -8.77
CA THR A 84 14.91 8.50 -9.05
C THR A 84 15.65 8.27 -10.37
N VAL A 85 16.06 7.04 -10.68
CA VAL A 85 16.70 6.73 -11.98
C VAL A 85 15.73 6.93 -13.15
N LEU A 86 14.45 6.55 -13.00
CA LEU A 86 13.43 6.79 -14.03
C LEU A 86 13.15 8.28 -14.24
N ALA A 87 13.11 9.07 -13.15
CA ALA A 87 13.00 10.53 -13.24
C ALA A 87 14.20 11.16 -13.97
N LEU A 88 15.42 10.71 -13.63
CA LEU A 88 16.65 11.16 -14.31
C LEU A 88 16.64 10.81 -15.81
N GLN A 89 16.13 9.65 -16.19
CA GLN A 89 15.99 9.27 -17.60
C GLN A 89 15.03 10.22 -18.34
N ALA A 90 13.88 10.54 -17.73
CA ALA A 90 12.94 11.48 -18.32
C ALA A 90 13.56 12.88 -18.51
N ASP A 91 14.36 13.35 -17.55
CA ASP A 91 15.08 14.63 -17.65
C ASP A 91 16.16 14.60 -18.74
N VAL A 92 16.89 13.49 -18.88
CA VAL A 92 17.87 13.28 -19.98
C VAL A 92 17.18 13.30 -21.35
N ASP A 93 16.01 12.69 -21.46
CA ASP A 93 15.24 12.67 -22.72
C ASP A 93 14.65 14.06 -23.05
N LEU A 94 14.23 14.82 -22.04
CA LEU A 94 13.78 16.20 -22.19
C LEU A 94 14.92 17.13 -22.63
N THR A 95 16.10 16.98 -22.02
CA THR A 95 17.27 17.77 -22.39
C THR A 95 17.77 17.43 -23.79
N GLU A 96 17.71 16.17 -24.23
CA GLU A 96 18.00 15.78 -25.62
C GLU A 96 17.05 16.50 -26.61
N LYS A 97 15.75 16.45 -26.35
CA LYS A 97 14.75 17.15 -27.19
C LYS A 97 14.99 18.65 -27.25
N ALA A 98 15.40 19.25 -26.13
CA ALA A 98 15.75 20.67 -26.07
C ALA A 98 17.02 20.99 -26.89
N ILE A 99 18.06 20.15 -26.80
CA ILE A 99 19.30 20.28 -27.60
C ILE A 99 18.98 20.16 -29.10
N GLN A 100 18.17 19.18 -29.51
CA GLN A 100 17.75 19.01 -30.89
C GLN A 100 16.93 20.20 -31.41
N THR A 101 16.04 20.75 -30.57
CA THR A 101 15.25 21.93 -30.92
C THR A 101 16.15 23.16 -31.08
N ALA A 102 17.09 23.37 -30.15
CA ALA A 102 18.06 24.47 -30.22
C ALA A 102 18.94 24.35 -31.47
N LYS A 103 19.42 23.15 -31.79
CA LYS A 103 20.18 22.86 -33.02
C LYS A 103 19.39 23.21 -34.27
N GLY A 104 18.12 22.82 -34.35
CA GLY A 104 17.25 23.13 -35.48
C GLY A 104 16.91 24.62 -35.65
N VAL A 105 16.98 25.43 -34.60
CA VAL A 105 16.86 26.90 -34.67
C VAL A 105 18.17 27.53 -35.12
N ILE A 106 19.28 27.09 -34.53
CA ILE A 106 20.63 27.60 -34.81
C ILE A 106 21.07 27.31 -36.26
N GLU A 107 20.72 26.14 -36.81
CA GLU A 107 20.96 25.79 -38.22
C GLU A 107 20.17 26.68 -39.20
N LYS A 108 19.02 27.22 -38.79
CA LYS A 108 18.19 28.11 -39.63
C LYS A 108 18.67 29.57 -39.61
N GLU A 109 19.30 30.02 -38.54
CA GLU A 109 19.65 31.43 -38.31
C GLU A 109 21.11 31.79 -38.70
N SER A 110 21.85 30.88 -39.35
CA SER A 110 23.29 31.03 -39.66
C SER A 110 24.14 31.33 -38.41
N ALA A 111 24.51 30.25 -37.72
CA ALA A 111 25.16 30.27 -36.42
C ALA A 111 26.55 30.94 -36.39
N SER A 112 26.86 31.62 -35.29
CA SER A 112 28.22 32.04 -34.92
C SER A 112 29.07 30.84 -34.48
N ASP A 113 30.37 30.87 -34.73
CA ASP A 113 31.31 29.81 -34.31
C ASP A 113 31.29 29.61 -32.78
N ASP A 114 31.11 30.71 -32.02
CA ASP A 114 30.93 30.67 -30.57
C ASP A 114 29.69 29.86 -30.15
N THR A 115 28.57 30.05 -30.84
CA THR A 115 27.33 29.30 -30.56
C THR A 115 27.43 27.82 -30.90
N LEU A 116 28.19 27.48 -31.95
CA LEU A 116 28.47 26.09 -32.31
C LEU A 116 29.38 25.43 -31.25
N SER A 117 30.37 26.16 -30.73
CA SER A 117 31.26 25.65 -29.67
C SER A 117 30.50 25.35 -28.36
N VAL A 118 29.54 26.19 -27.99
CA VAL A 118 28.66 25.99 -26.82
C VAL A 118 27.74 24.80 -27.05
N LEU A 119 27.17 24.65 -28.25
CA LEU A 119 26.30 23.52 -28.60
C LEU A 119 27.06 22.19 -28.50
N THR A 120 28.27 22.09 -29.07
CA THR A 120 29.08 20.87 -28.97
C THR A 120 29.51 20.59 -27.53
N SER A 121 29.70 21.61 -26.71
CA SER A 121 29.99 21.44 -25.27
C SER A 121 28.77 20.87 -24.54
N LEU A 122 27.56 21.33 -24.89
CA LEU A 122 26.30 20.83 -24.35
C LEU A 122 26.04 19.38 -24.77
N GLU A 123 26.21 19.02 -26.05
CA GLU A 123 26.11 17.64 -26.56
C GLU A 123 27.07 16.69 -25.82
N ARG A 124 28.32 17.13 -25.57
CA ARG A 124 29.29 16.36 -24.77
C ARG A 124 28.85 16.19 -23.32
N THR A 125 28.26 17.21 -22.71
CA THR A 125 27.75 17.09 -21.33
C THR A 125 26.56 16.15 -21.23
N HIS A 126 25.69 16.15 -22.23
CA HIS A 126 24.54 15.26 -22.33
C HIS A 126 24.96 13.79 -22.52
N SER A 127 25.90 13.53 -23.44
CA SER A 127 26.49 12.20 -23.63
C SER A 127 27.12 11.65 -22.34
N ARG A 128 27.79 12.52 -21.57
CA ARG A 128 28.36 12.17 -20.26
C ARG A 128 27.29 11.90 -19.19
N LEU A 129 26.13 12.54 -19.29
CA LEU A 129 25.02 12.34 -18.37
C LEU A 129 24.33 10.99 -18.63
N ILE A 130 24.12 10.63 -19.90
CA ILE A 130 23.62 9.30 -20.32
C ILE A 130 24.51 8.20 -19.75
N ALA A 131 25.83 8.27 -19.99
CA ALA A 131 26.77 7.26 -19.50
C ALA A 131 26.74 7.09 -17.97
N LYS A 132 26.49 8.18 -17.22
CA LYS A 132 26.34 8.11 -15.76
C LYS A 132 25.02 7.45 -15.33
N VAL A 133 23.93 7.72 -16.03
CA VAL A 133 22.63 7.06 -15.78
C VAL A 133 22.73 5.56 -16.07
N GLU A 134 23.40 5.18 -17.15
CA GLU A 134 23.67 3.77 -17.47
C GLU A 134 24.54 3.08 -16.40
N VAL A 135 25.60 3.73 -15.92
CA VAL A 135 26.42 3.21 -14.81
C VAL A 135 25.61 3.08 -13.51
N LEU A 136 24.76 4.05 -13.19
CA LEU A 136 23.87 3.98 -12.03
C LEU A 136 22.87 2.83 -12.16
N TYR A 137 22.34 2.61 -13.35
CA TYR A 137 21.44 1.51 -13.65
C TYR A 137 22.10 0.13 -13.48
N VAL A 138 23.32 -0.03 -14.00
CA VAL A 138 24.12 -1.26 -13.83
C VAL A 138 24.53 -1.44 -12.36
N SER A 139 24.86 -0.37 -11.65
CA SER A 139 25.23 -0.37 -10.22
C SER A 139 24.05 -0.68 -9.30
N LEU A 140 22.83 -0.31 -9.70
CA LEU A 140 21.61 -0.65 -8.98
C LEU A 140 21.42 -2.17 -8.87
N ASN A 141 22.01 -2.90 -9.83
CA ASN A 141 22.30 -4.33 -9.83
C ASN A 141 21.22 -5.17 -9.11
N VAL A 142 19.98 -5.01 -9.57
CA VAL A 142 18.79 -5.68 -9.02
C VAL A 142 19.03 -7.19 -8.96
N GLN A 143 19.80 -7.73 -9.90
CA GLN A 143 20.18 -9.15 -10.03
C GLN A 143 21.08 -9.66 -8.89
N MET A 144 22.05 -8.87 -8.40
CA MET A 144 22.89 -9.32 -7.26
C MET A 144 22.20 -9.18 -5.90
N LYS A 145 21.23 -8.26 -5.78
CA LYS A 145 20.40 -8.17 -4.56
C LYS A 145 19.26 -9.18 -4.55
N PHE A 146 18.83 -9.63 -5.72
CA PHE A 146 17.76 -10.59 -5.93
C PHE A 146 18.19 -11.59 -7.02
N PRO A 147 19.00 -12.61 -6.67
CA PRO A 147 19.51 -13.60 -7.62
C PRO A 147 18.41 -14.41 -8.33
N GLU A 148 17.20 -14.39 -7.76
CA GLU A 148 15.98 -14.97 -8.35
C GLU A 148 15.53 -14.23 -9.63
N LEU A 149 15.93 -12.96 -9.81
CA LEU A 149 15.59 -12.11 -10.95
C LEU A 149 16.67 -12.11 -12.05
N ASP A 150 17.77 -12.86 -11.87
CA ASP A 150 18.94 -12.84 -12.77
C ASP A 150 18.63 -13.33 -14.20
N SER A 151 17.62 -14.21 -14.33
CA SER A 151 17.16 -14.75 -15.61
C SER A 151 15.99 -13.98 -16.26
N ILE A 152 15.49 -12.93 -15.60
CA ILE A 152 14.24 -12.27 -15.95
C ILE A 152 14.52 -10.95 -16.66
N SER A 153 13.80 -10.71 -17.77
CA SER A 153 13.95 -9.48 -18.54
C SER A 153 13.59 -8.25 -17.71
N LEU A 154 14.33 -7.17 -17.91
CA LEU A 154 14.19 -5.99 -17.08
C LEU A 154 12.83 -5.29 -17.27
N ASP A 155 12.25 -5.35 -18.46
CA ASP A 155 10.89 -4.88 -18.72
C ASP A 155 9.83 -5.70 -17.98
N PHE A 156 10.07 -7.00 -17.76
CA PHE A 156 9.23 -7.82 -16.89
C PHE A 156 9.35 -7.39 -15.43
N VAL A 157 10.56 -7.10 -14.93
CA VAL A 157 10.76 -6.59 -13.56
C VAL A 157 10.03 -5.25 -13.37
N ARG A 158 10.09 -4.34 -14.35
CA ARG A 158 9.33 -3.08 -14.35
C ARG A 158 7.81 -3.32 -14.29
N THR A 159 7.32 -4.26 -15.11
CA THR A 159 5.90 -4.63 -15.16
C THR A 159 5.43 -5.25 -13.84
N LEU A 160 6.26 -6.10 -13.24
CA LEU A 160 6.01 -6.74 -11.95
C LEU A 160 5.94 -5.70 -10.82
N LEU A 161 6.83 -4.71 -10.83
CA LEU A 161 6.85 -3.64 -9.84
C LEU A 161 5.58 -2.79 -9.92
N LEU A 162 5.17 -2.43 -11.14
CA LEU A 162 3.91 -1.73 -11.41
C LEU A 162 2.68 -2.54 -10.96
N ALA A 163 2.67 -3.85 -11.23
CA ALA A 163 1.60 -4.74 -10.82
C ALA A 163 1.51 -4.87 -9.29
N CYS A 164 2.65 -4.96 -8.60
CA CYS A 164 2.71 -4.96 -7.14
C CYS A 164 2.15 -3.66 -6.54
N ASP A 165 2.45 -2.50 -7.13
CA ASP A 165 1.91 -1.22 -6.69
C ASP A 165 0.40 -1.14 -6.91
N LEU A 166 -0.08 -1.63 -8.06
CA LEU A 166 -1.51 -1.71 -8.35
C LEU A 166 -2.22 -2.59 -7.31
N LYS A 167 -1.64 -3.75 -6.98
CA LYS A 167 -2.13 -4.66 -5.94
C LYS A 167 -2.20 -3.96 -4.59
N ILE A 168 -1.13 -3.30 -4.16
CA ILE A 168 -1.07 -2.56 -2.87
C ILE A 168 -2.15 -1.47 -2.83
N ASN A 169 -2.33 -0.73 -3.92
CA ASN A 169 -3.33 0.34 -4.00
C ASN A 169 -4.76 -0.22 -3.96
N ILE A 170 -5.03 -1.33 -4.64
CA ILE A 170 -6.33 -2.02 -4.56
C ILE A 170 -6.57 -2.55 -3.15
N CYS A 171 -5.58 -3.17 -2.50
CA CYS A 171 -5.70 -3.64 -1.12
C CYS A 171 -5.98 -2.48 -0.16
N LYS A 172 -5.26 -1.37 -0.26
CA LYS A 172 -5.51 -0.16 0.56
C LYS A 172 -6.93 0.37 0.36
N ARG A 173 -7.40 0.43 -0.89
CA ARG A 173 -8.76 0.86 -1.23
C ARG A 173 -9.82 -0.11 -0.73
N ALA A 174 -9.60 -1.41 -0.87
CA ALA A 174 -10.49 -2.46 -0.38
C ALA A 174 -10.57 -2.46 1.15
N ILE A 175 -9.44 -2.28 1.86
CA ILE A 175 -9.41 -2.11 3.31
C ILE A 175 -10.18 -0.85 3.71
N GLY A 176 -9.94 0.29 3.05
CA GLY A 176 -10.68 1.53 3.29
C GLY A 176 -12.19 1.35 3.10
N SER A 177 -12.60 0.72 1.99
CA SER A 177 -13.99 0.39 1.71
C SER A 177 -14.56 -0.61 2.72
N PHE A 178 -13.80 -1.63 3.13
CA PHE A 178 -14.24 -2.60 4.14
C PHE A 178 -14.50 -1.93 5.50
N PHE A 179 -13.66 -0.96 5.89
CA PHE A 179 -13.91 -0.15 7.09
C PHE A 179 -15.12 0.79 6.92
N GLU A 180 -15.41 1.28 5.71
CA GLU A 180 -16.65 2.01 5.41
C GLU A 180 -17.89 1.11 5.47
N TRP A 181 -17.81 -0.12 4.94
CA TRP A 181 -18.86 -1.13 5.07
C TRP A 181 -19.08 -1.53 6.51
N GLY A 182 -18.02 -1.69 7.32
CA GLY A 182 -18.14 -1.93 8.76
C GLY A 182 -18.80 -0.78 9.53
N LYS A 183 -18.55 0.47 9.12
CA LYS A 183 -19.24 1.65 9.66
C LYS A 183 -20.71 1.71 9.24
N LEU A 184 -21.02 1.35 7.99
CA LEU A 184 -22.39 1.24 7.49
C LEU A 184 -23.14 0.09 8.17
N ASP A 185 -22.50 -1.05 8.39
CA ASP A 185 -23.06 -2.20 9.10
C ASP A 185 -23.32 -1.88 10.57
N GLN A 186 -22.41 -1.14 11.22
CA GLN A 186 -22.64 -0.55 12.55
C GLN A 186 -23.83 0.40 12.57
N ALA A 187 -24.08 1.15 11.49
CA ALA A 187 -25.25 2.02 11.37
C ALA A 187 -26.56 1.24 11.08
N VAL A 188 -26.49 0.14 10.32
CA VAL A 188 -27.62 -0.75 10.03
C VAL A 188 -28.04 -1.55 11.28
N GLY A 189 -27.09 -1.96 12.12
CA GLY A 189 -27.38 -2.55 13.44
C GLY A 189 -28.01 -1.59 14.45
N GLY A 190 -28.04 -0.28 14.16
CA GLY A 190 -28.67 0.76 14.97
C GLY A 190 -30.10 1.12 14.56
N ALA A 191 -30.62 0.58 13.46
CA ALA A 191 -31.89 1.03 12.87
C ALA A 191 -33.17 0.56 13.62
N GLN A 192 -33.06 -0.34 14.61
CA GLN A 192 -34.20 -0.69 15.47
C GLN A 192 -34.23 0.00 16.83
N LYS A 193 -33.27 0.89 17.14
CA LYS A 193 -33.42 1.78 18.30
C LYS A 193 -33.99 3.11 17.83
N ALA A 194 -35.28 3.09 17.53
CA ALA A 194 -36.07 4.31 17.34
C ALA A 194 -35.97 5.15 18.62
N LEU A 195 -35.25 6.27 18.56
CA LEU A 195 -35.38 7.34 19.53
C LEU A 195 -36.81 7.90 19.40
N GLY A 196 -37.71 7.36 20.21
CA GLY A 196 -39.00 7.92 20.62
C GLY A 196 -39.80 8.64 19.54
N ILE A 197 -40.62 7.91 18.78
CA ILE A 197 -41.82 8.50 18.19
C ILE A 197 -42.91 8.43 19.26
N PHE A 198 -43.14 9.55 19.95
CA PHE A 198 -44.34 9.74 20.77
C PHE A 198 -45.55 9.83 19.83
N SER A 199 -46.12 8.69 19.45
CA SER A 199 -47.46 8.62 18.87
C SER A 199 -48.46 8.58 20.03
N THR A 200 -48.96 9.75 20.41
CA THR A 200 -50.20 9.86 21.16
C THR A 200 -51.34 9.38 20.27
N SER A 201 -51.97 8.26 20.64
CA SER A 201 -53.28 7.87 20.11
C SER A 201 -54.16 7.43 21.27
N PHE A 202 -55.25 8.19 21.42
CA PHE A 202 -56.48 8.00 22.18
C PHE A 202 -56.71 6.62 22.82
N GLU A 203 -56.96 6.61 24.13
CA GLU A 203 -58.28 6.42 24.76
C GLU A 203 -58.30 7.08 26.15
#